data_AF-A0AAW7Y2T9-F1
#
_entry.id   AF-A0AAW7Y2T9-F1
#
_cell.length_a   1.000
_cell.length_b   1.000
_cell.length_c   1.000
_cell.angle_alpha   90.00
_cell.angle_beta   90.00
_cell.angle_gamma   90.00
#
_symmetry.space_group_name_H-M   'P 1'
#
loop_
_entity.id
_entity.type
_entity.pdbx_description
1 polymer ?
#
loop_
_entity_poly.entity_id
_entity_poly.type
_entity_poly.pdbx_seq_one_letter_code
_entity_poly.pdbx_strand_id
1 'polypeptide(L)'
;MNYIDGVLHIESFLAVTLGIIVLFVGRRLTQASYWLREFSIPEPVSGGILISITFAILHYATNIDVQFELAARDLLLVYFFTTIGINASLTDLFKGGKPLIILLSITIGYMLIQNITGIGIATLLDQPAAFGLLSGTVSLIGGHGTAIAWAPKIGETFDLDTAMEIGIASATFGLILASIMGGPIAKYLINKHNLTPSKDEEMDIGTKQSEPQPKINAYDFLDAVLAIHICIILGAILNKAVASAGLELPLFVTCLFAGILISNLVPASYPRLTGTRWPSRKPAVALIADIALGAFLAMSLMSMQLWALIDLAGPIFVILGAQFIVAVCIAIFVIFPLMGKTYDAAVVCAGFGGISLGSTPTAMANMSAVAQKYGNSHQAFIIVPLVCAFFIDLANALIIPYFIGFIS
;
A
#
# COMPACT_ATOMS: atom_id res chain seq x y z
N MET A 1 -13.92 25.36 -14.38
CA MET A 1 -12.50 25.53 -14.78
C MET A 1 -12.25 27.01 -14.83
N ASN A 2 -11.26 27.50 -14.09
CA ASN A 2 -10.91 28.92 -14.09
C ASN A 2 -9.44 29.06 -14.50
N TYR A 3 -9.16 29.97 -15.42
CA TYR A 3 -7.79 30.28 -15.83
C TYR A 3 -7.40 31.62 -15.21
N ILE A 4 -6.42 31.59 -14.31
CA ILE A 4 -5.97 32.75 -13.54
C ILE A 4 -4.44 32.72 -13.52
N ASP A 5 -3.81 33.81 -13.94
CA ASP A 5 -2.35 34.02 -13.88
C ASP A 5 -1.47 32.88 -14.45
N GLY A 6 -1.90 32.26 -15.55
CA GLY A 6 -1.15 31.15 -16.18
C GLY A 6 -1.47 29.77 -15.62
N VAL A 7 -2.34 29.70 -14.61
CA VAL A 7 -2.76 28.46 -13.95
C VAL A 7 -4.20 28.12 -14.33
N LEU A 8 -4.40 26.89 -14.82
CA LEU A 8 -5.70 26.31 -15.08
C LEU A 8 -6.17 25.53 -13.85
N HIS A 9 -7.12 26.10 -13.11
CA HIS A 9 -7.74 25.47 -11.95
C HIS A 9 -8.89 24.54 -12.35
N ILE A 10 -8.76 23.28 -11.97
CA ILE A 10 -9.73 22.21 -12.18
C ILE A 10 -10.52 22.01 -10.89
N GLU A 11 -11.79 22.41 -10.92
CA GLU A 11 -12.74 22.26 -9.80
C GLU A 11 -12.99 20.80 -9.44
N SER A 12 -13.38 20.56 -8.18
CA SER A 12 -13.54 19.23 -7.58
C SER A 12 -14.36 18.23 -8.43
N PHE A 13 -15.51 18.62 -8.98
CA PHE A 13 -16.33 17.71 -9.81
C PHE A 13 -15.57 17.24 -11.06
N LEU A 14 -14.87 18.15 -11.73
CA LEU A 14 -14.07 17.82 -12.91
C LEU A 14 -12.82 17.03 -12.53
N ALA A 15 -12.18 17.35 -11.40
CA ALA A 15 -11.02 16.61 -10.90
C ALA A 15 -11.38 15.14 -10.60
N VAL A 16 -12.50 14.89 -9.93
CA VAL A 16 -13.00 13.52 -9.68
C VAL A 16 -13.32 12.81 -10.99
N THR A 17 -14.00 13.50 -11.91
CA THR A 17 -14.35 12.93 -13.22
C THR A 17 -13.10 12.53 -14.00
N LEU A 18 -12.08 13.39 -14.02
CA LEU A 18 -10.79 13.11 -14.63
C LEU A 18 -10.08 11.95 -13.92
N GLY A 19 -10.09 11.90 -12.59
CA GLY A 19 -9.53 10.78 -11.82
C GLY A 19 -10.16 9.43 -12.21
N ILE A 20 -11.48 9.39 -12.43
CA ILE A 20 -12.18 8.19 -12.92
C ILE A 20 -11.75 7.84 -14.35
N ILE A 21 -11.63 8.84 -15.23
CA ILE A 21 -11.12 8.63 -16.60
C ILE A 21 -9.70 8.06 -16.57
N VAL A 22 -8.81 8.67 -15.77
CA VAL A 22 -7.43 8.24 -15.55
C VAL A 22 -7.38 6.78 -15.12
N LEU A 23 -8.25 6.38 -14.18
CA LEU A 23 -8.34 5.00 -13.72
C LEU A 23 -8.73 4.03 -14.86
N PHE A 24 -9.75 4.36 -15.67
CA PHE A 24 -10.14 3.54 -16.81
C PHE A 24 -9.07 3.46 -17.90
N VAL A 25 -8.39 4.58 -18.18
CA VAL A 25 -7.26 4.63 -19.10
C VAL A 25 -6.13 3.73 -18.60
N GLY A 26 -5.76 3.86 -17.33
CA GLY A 26 -4.75 3.05 -16.68
C GLY A 26 -5.07 1.55 -16.68
N ARG A 27 -6.35 1.20 -16.46
CA ARG A 27 -6.85 -0.18 -16.59
C ARG A 27 -6.64 -0.73 -17.99
N ARG A 28 -7.06 0.01 -19.02
CA ARG A 28 -6.86 -0.40 -20.42
C ARG A 28 -5.39 -0.52 -20.80
N LEU A 29 -4.57 0.42 -20.35
CA LEU A 29 -3.14 0.41 -20.62
C LEU A 29 -2.46 -0.81 -19.99
N THR A 30 -2.79 -1.09 -18.73
CA THR A 30 -2.28 -2.26 -17.99
C THR A 30 -2.77 -3.55 -18.64
N GLN A 31 -4.05 -3.62 -19.05
CA GLN A 31 -4.59 -4.80 -19.75
C GLN A 31 -3.99 -5.00 -21.15
N ALA A 32 -3.54 -3.95 -21.83
CA ALA A 32 -2.92 -4.06 -23.15
C ALA A 32 -1.42 -4.42 -23.04
N SER A 33 -0.69 -3.84 -22.08
CA SER A 33 0.76 -3.98 -21.96
C SER A 33 1.17 -5.22 -21.18
N TYR A 34 2.00 -6.08 -21.79
CA TYR A 34 2.60 -7.22 -21.09
C TYR A 34 3.46 -6.78 -19.89
N TRP A 35 4.31 -5.77 -20.07
CA TRP A 35 5.25 -5.31 -19.04
C TRP A 35 4.55 -4.74 -17.80
N LEU A 36 3.46 -3.99 -17.99
CA LEU A 36 2.72 -3.45 -16.85
C LEU A 36 2.07 -4.55 -16.02
N ARG A 37 1.60 -5.62 -16.66
CA ARG A 37 1.06 -6.81 -15.95
C ARG A 37 2.18 -7.61 -15.29
N GLU A 38 3.28 -7.85 -16.00
CA GLU A 38 4.42 -8.62 -15.49
C GLU A 38 5.00 -7.97 -14.23
N PHE A 39 5.17 -6.64 -14.26
CA PHE A 39 5.62 -5.90 -13.09
C PHE A 39 4.50 -5.51 -12.14
N SER A 40 3.28 -6.03 -12.28
CA SER A 40 2.15 -5.75 -11.36
C SER A 40 1.92 -4.24 -11.10
N ILE A 41 2.14 -3.38 -12.10
CA ILE A 41 1.97 -1.92 -11.95
C ILE A 41 0.48 -1.62 -11.74
N PRO A 42 0.10 -0.91 -10.65
CA PRO A 42 -1.30 -0.61 -10.37
C PRO A 42 -1.95 0.19 -11.50
N GLU A 43 -3.21 -0.13 -11.81
CA GLU A 43 -3.99 0.58 -12.84
C GLU A 43 -4.00 2.12 -12.64
N PRO A 44 -4.18 2.66 -11.41
CA PRO A 44 -4.12 4.11 -11.19
C PRO A 44 -2.75 4.73 -11.50
N VAL A 45 -1.66 3.98 -11.30
CA VAL A 45 -0.27 4.43 -11.57
C VAL A 45 -0.02 4.51 -13.05
N SER A 46 -0.38 3.46 -13.79
CA SER A 46 -0.29 3.44 -15.26
C SER A 46 -1.05 4.62 -15.89
N GLY A 47 -2.27 4.89 -15.44
CA GLY A 47 -3.08 6.00 -15.94
C GLY A 47 -2.54 7.36 -15.50
N GLY A 48 -2.22 7.51 -14.20
CA GLY A 48 -1.75 8.76 -13.62
C GLY A 48 -0.45 9.26 -14.24
N ILE A 49 0.53 8.36 -14.43
CA ILE A 49 1.80 8.69 -15.08
C ILE A 49 1.58 9.15 -16.54
N LEU A 50 0.70 8.48 -17.30
CA LEU A 50 0.40 8.90 -18.67
C LEU A 50 -0.16 10.32 -18.72
N ILE A 51 -1.07 10.64 -17.81
CA ILE A 51 -1.70 11.96 -17.74
C ILE A 51 -0.73 13.02 -17.21
N SER A 52 0.09 12.71 -16.20
CA SER A 52 1.11 13.64 -15.71
C SER A 52 2.20 13.92 -16.75
N ILE A 53 2.59 12.92 -17.57
CA ILE A 53 3.46 13.15 -18.75
C ILE A 53 2.78 14.10 -19.73
N THR A 54 1.48 13.91 -19.99
CA THR A 54 0.73 14.77 -20.91
C THR A 54 0.69 16.21 -20.42
N PHE A 55 0.48 16.44 -19.12
CA PHE A 55 0.52 17.77 -18.54
C PHE A 55 1.94 18.35 -18.44
N ALA A 56 2.96 17.53 -18.23
CA ALA A 56 4.34 17.98 -18.29
C ALA A 56 4.70 18.49 -19.70
N ILE A 57 4.29 17.77 -20.76
CA ILE A 57 4.47 18.23 -22.14
C ILE A 57 3.72 19.54 -22.39
N LEU A 58 2.48 19.65 -21.88
CA LEU A 58 1.70 20.89 -21.99
C LEU A 58 2.42 22.05 -21.30
N HIS A 59 2.87 21.88 -20.06
CA HIS A 59 3.62 22.88 -19.31
C HIS A 59 4.86 23.36 -20.09
N TYR A 60 5.70 22.43 -20.57
CA TYR A 60 6.89 22.80 -21.36
C TYR A 60 6.57 23.47 -22.70
N ALA A 61 5.42 23.16 -23.31
CA ALA A 61 5.02 23.72 -24.60
C ALA A 61 4.33 25.09 -24.49
N THR A 62 3.55 25.32 -23.44
CA THR A 62 2.67 26.49 -23.31
C THR A 62 2.91 27.34 -22.08
N ASN A 63 3.76 26.92 -21.14
CA ASN A 63 3.93 27.50 -19.79
C ASN A 63 2.59 27.63 -19.02
N ILE A 64 1.65 26.71 -19.26
CA ILE A 64 0.39 26.64 -18.52
C ILE A 64 0.53 25.59 -17.42
N ASP A 65 0.32 25.99 -16.18
CA ASP A 65 0.24 25.08 -15.04
C ASP A 65 -1.19 24.57 -14.86
N VAL A 66 -1.33 23.31 -14.45
CA VAL A 66 -2.64 22.72 -14.15
C VAL A 66 -2.69 22.38 -12.68
N GLN A 67 -3.67 22.92 -11.98
CA GLN A 67 -3.89 22.66 -10.56
C GLN A 67 -5.27 22.05 -10.33
N PHE A 68 -5.31 21.01 -9.51
CA PHE A 68 -6.54 20.26 -9.20
C PHE A 68 -7.00 20.57 -7.78
N GLU A 69 -8.30 20.74 -7.61
CA GLU A 69 -8.91 20.77 -6.29
C GLU A 69 -9.05 19.34 -5.75
N LEU A 70 -8.27 18.99 -4.71
CA LEU A 70 -8.08 17.61 -4.24
C LEU A 70 -8.88 17.25 -2.97
N ALA A 71 -9.88 18.05 -2.57
CA ALA A 71 -10.70 17.76 -1.39
C ALA A 71 -11.39 16.37 -1.48
N ALA A 72 -11.86 15.99 -2.67
CA ALA A 72 -12.45 14.67 -2.89
C ALA A 72 -11.40 13.54 -2.76
N ARG A 73 -10.16 13.78 -3.18
CA ARG A 73 -9.04 12.84 -3.01
C ARG A 73 -8.80 12.56 -1.53
N ASP A 74 -8.77 13.61 -0.72
CA ASP A 74 -8.52 13.49 0.73
C ASP A 74 -9.65 12.71 1.44
N LEU A 75 -10.91 12.91 1.03
CA LEU A 75 -12.04 12.14 1.55
C LEU A 75 -11.94 10.65 1.18
N LEU A 76 -11.59 10.33 -0.07
CA LEU A 76 -11.44 8.94 -0.52
C LEU A 76 -10.28 8.24 0.20
N LEU A 77 -9.20 8.96 0.49
CA LEU A 77 -8.10 8.46 1.30
C LEU A 77 -8.58 8.07 2.70
N VAL A 78 -9.35 8.95 3.36
CA VAL A 78 -9.94 8.65 4.68
C VAL A 78 -10.87 7.44 4.60
N TYR A 79 -11.69 7.31 3.55
CA TYR A 79 -12.55 6.14 3.34
C TYR A 79 -11.71 4.87 3.27
N PHE A 80 -10.69 4.84 2.42
CA PHE A 80 -9.84 3.67 2.22
C PHE A 80 -9.20 3.20 3.55
N PHE A 81 -8.50 4.07 4.27
CA PHE A 81 -7.87 3.67 5.54
C PHE A 81 -8.88 3.33 6.64
N THR A 82 -10.08 3.94 6.61
CA THR A 82 -11.17 3.53 7.51
C THR A 82 -11.63 2.10 7.22
N THR A 83 -11.74 1.70 5.95
CA THR A 83 -12.11 0.31 5.59
C THR A 83 -11.06 -0.70 6.03
N ILE A 84 -9.77 -0.36 6.01
CA ILE A 84 -8.70 -1.19 6.57
C ILE A 84 -8.94 -1.42 8.06
N GLY A 85 -9.23 -0.35 8.81
CA GLY A 85 -9.58 -0.44 10.23
C GLY A 85 -10.82 -1.29 10.49
N ILE A 86 -11.86 -1.17 9.66
CA ILE A 86 -13.09 -1.96 9.77
C ILE A 86 -12.84 -3.46 9.56
N ASN A 87 -11.90 -3.81 8.68
CA ASN A 87 -11.57 -5.19 8.34
C ASN A 87 -10.55 -5.82 9.30
N ALA A 88 -9.85 -5.00 10.08
CA ALA A 88 -8.84 -5.45 11.04
C ALA A 88 -9.43 -6.34 12.14
N SER A 89 -8.74 -7.43 12.42
CA SER A 89 -9.22 -8.50 13.30
C SER A 89 -8.11 -8.99 14.21
N LEU A 90 -8.20 -8.69 15.50
CA LEU A 90 -7.24 -9.20 16.48
C LEU A 90 -7.34 -10.73 16.62
N THR A 91 -8.51 -11.32 16.35
CA THR A 91 -8.69 -12.77 16.36
C THR A 91 -7.90 -13.46 15.25
N ASP A 92 -7.69 -12.81 14.10
CA ASP A 92 -6.96 -13.43 12.99
C ASP A 92 -5.45 -13.54 13.28
N LEU A 93 -4.91 -12.68 14.15
CA LEU A 93 -3.55 -12.83 14.69
C LEU A 93 -3.37 -14.17 15.41
N PHE A 94 -4.39 -14.60 16.17
CA PHE A 94 -4.37 -15.89 16.87
C PHE A 94 -4.58 -17.08 15.94
N LYS A 95 -5.35 -16.92 14.84
CA LYS A 95 -5.62 -18.01 13.87
C LYS A 95 -4.43 -18.32 12.97
N GLY A 96 -3.60 -17.34 12.61
CA GLY A 96 -2.43 -17.57 11.75
C GLY A 96 -1.28 -18.33 12.45
N GLY A 97 -1.42 -18.58 13.74
CA GLY A 97 -0.51 -19.42 14.51
C GLY A 97 0.92 -18.89 14.57
N LYS A 98 1.85 -19.80 14.88
CA LYS A 98 3.28 -19.49 15.04
C LYS A 98 3.91 -18.86 13.78
N PRO A 99 3.65 -19.35 12.55
CA PRO A 99 4.28 -18.77 11.36
C PRO A 99 3.87 -17.32 11.09
N LEU A 100 2.59 -16.97 11.29
CA LEU A 100 2.11 -15.60 11.14
C LEU A 100 2.83 -14.65 12.11
N ILE A 101 2.93 -15.02 13.39
CA ILE A 101 3.58 -14.19 14.41
C ILE A 101 5.05 -13.97 14.09
N ILE A 102 5.76 -15.01 13.65
CA ILE A 102 7.17 -14.89 13.26
C ILE A 102 7.30 -13.95 12.05
N LEU A 103 6.54 -14.17 10.98
CA LEU A 103 6.63 -13.34 9.78
C LEU A 103 6.26 -11.87 10.07
N LEU A 104 5.21 -11.63 10.86
CA LEU A 104 4.81 -10.30 11.28
C LEU A 104 5.92 -9.61 12.09
N SER A 105 6.51 -10.31 13.06
CA SER A 105 7.60 -9.77 13.88
C SER A 105 8.82 -9.41 13.04
N ILE A 106 9.20 -10.27 12.09
CA ILE A 106 10.30 -9.99 11.15
C ILE A 106 9.95 -8.80 10.25
N THR A 107 8.70 -8.73 9.75
CA THR A 107 8.26 -7.63 8.88
C THR A 107 8.31 -6.30 9.61
N ILE A 108 7.82 -6.21 10.85
CA ILE A 108 7.91 -5.01 11.68
C ILE A 108 9.39 -4.62 11.92
N GLY A 109 10.24 -5.59 12.28
CA GLY A 109 11.68 -5.35 12.44
C GLY A 109 12.34 -4.84 11.16
N TYR A 110 11.95 -5.42 10.01
CA TYR A 110 12.43 -4.98 8.71
C TYR A 110 11.96 -3.57 8.36
N MET A 111 10.73 -3.17 8.69
CA MET A 111 10.25 -1.79 8.48
C MET A 111 11.14 -0.77 9.22
N LEU A 112 11.58 -1.09 10.44
CA LEU A 112 12.53 -0.25 11.18
C LEU A 112 13.89 -0.19 10.47
N ILE A 113 14.43 -1.33 10.05
CA ILE A 113 15.70 -1.41 9.32
C ILE A 113 15.62 -0.65 7.99
N GLN A 114 14.49 -0.75 7.28
CA GLN A 114 14.24 -0.08 6.01
C GLN A 114 14.24 1.44 6.18
N ASN A 115 13.64 1.97 7.24
CA ASN A 115 13.72 3.40 7.54
C ASN A 115 15.13 3.84 7.91
N ILE A 116 15.82 3.09 8.77
CA ILE A 116 17.22 3.39 9.15
C ILE A 116 18.12 3.38 7.91
N THR A 117 17.94 2.41 7.02
CA THR A 117 18.69 2.30 5.76
C THR A 117 18.39 3.47 4.83
N GLY A 118 17.11 3.81 4.64
CA GLY A 118 16.70 4.92 3.79
C GLY A 118 17.24 6.25 4.29
N ILE A 119 17.03 6.55 5.58
CA ILE A 119 17.55 7.76 6.24
C ILE A 119 19.07 7.80 6.18
N GLY A 120 19.75 6.69 6.50
CA GLY A 120 21.22 6.63 6.53
C GLY A 120 21.85 6.81 5.15
N ILE A 121 21.28 6.24 4.09
CA ILE A 121 21.79 6.46 2.73
C ILE A 121 21.46 7.87 2.24
N ALA A 122 20.27 8.41 2.57
CA ALA A 122 19.93 9.79 2.22
C ALA A 122 20.92 10.80 2.82
N THR A 123 21.26 10.65 4.12
CA THR A 123 22.24 11.54 4.77
C THR A 123 23.65 11.40 4.19
N LEU A 124 24.05 10.19 3.77
CA LEU A 124 25.33 9.98 3.07
C LEU A 124 25.37 10.61 1.66
N LEU A 125 24.21 10.86 1.06
CA LEU A 125 24.07 11.51 -0.25
C LEU A 125 23.74 13.01 -0.13
N ASP A 126 23.93 13.59 1.07
CA ASP A 126 23.59 14.98 1.39
C ASP A 126 22.12 15.33 1.10
N GLN A 127 21.23 14.33 1.17
CA GLN A 127 19.78 14.51 1.06
C GLN A 127 19.13 14.64 2.45
N PRO A 128 17.99 15.35 2.57
CA PRO A 128 17.24 15.43 3.82
C PRO A 128 16.87 14.05 4.37
N ALA A 129 16.91 13.86 5.69
CA ALA A 129 16.52 12.59 6.31
C ALA A 129 15.08 12.16 5.92
N ALA A 130 14.18 13.14 5.75
CA ALA A 130 12.82 12.93 5.27
C ALA A 130 12.75 12.27 3.89
N PHE A 131 13.70 12.57 2.99
CA PHE A 131 13.85 11.91 1.69
C PHE A 131 14.06 10.40 1.86
N GLY A 132 14.92 10.03 2.80
CA GLY A 132 15.22 8.64 3.14
C GLY A 132 14.04 7.92 3.79
N LEU A 133 13.28 8.61 4.64
CA LEU A 133 12.05 8.08 5.24
C LEU A 133 10.97 7.82 4.17
N LEU A 134 10.77 8.75 3.24
CA LEU A 134 9.87 8.58 2.09
C LEU A 134 10.32 7.45 1.18
N SER A 135 11.63 7.25 1.03
CA SER A 135 12.24 6.13 0.28
C SER A 135 12.41 4.86 1.14
N GLY A 136 11.73 4.78 2.29
CA GLY A 136 11.72 3.66 3.23
C GLY A 136 10.34 2.99 3.31
N THR A 137 9.92 2.63 4.52
CA THR A 137 8.64 1.91 4.76
C THR A 137 7.41 2.64 4.26
N VAL A 138 7.49 3.98 4.21
CA VAL A 138 6.43 4.85 3.72
C VAL A 138 6.00 4.45 2.30
N SER A 139 6.97 4.12 1.44
CA SER A 139 6.71 3.83 0.02
C SER A 139 6.96 2.38 -0.37
N LEU A 140 7.96 1.73 0.23
CA LEU A 140 8.43 0.41 -0.19
C LEU A 140 7.62 -0.74 0.39
N ILE A 141 7.17 -0.61 1.63
CA ILE A 141 6.24 -1.57 2.23
C ILE A 141 4.82 -1.02 2.18
N GLY A 142 4.65 0.27 2.48
CA GLY A 142 3.34 0.93 2.51
C GLY A 142 2.73 1.17 1.13
N GLY A 143 3.53 1.06 0.06
CA GLY A 143 3.12 1.31 -1.31
C GLY A 143 2.68 2.75 -1.57
N HIS A 144 2.10 2.97 -2.76
CA HIS A 144 1.62 4.30 -3.18
C HIS A 144 0.59 4.89 -2.22
N GLY A 145 -0.29 4.06 -1.65
CA GLY A 145 -1.34 4.53 -0.76
C GLY A 145 -0.80 5.17 0.52
N THR A 146 0.15 4.52 1.17
CA THR A 146 0.81 5.06 2.37
C THR A 146 1.70 6.25 2.01
N ALA A 147 2.44 6.18 0.90
CA ALA A 147 3.27 7.30 0.45
C ALA A 147 2.44 8.56 0.23
N ILE A 148 1.33 8.47 -0.49
CA ILE A 148 0.42 9.59 -0.76
C ILE A 148 -0.23 10.10 0.52
N ALA A 149 -0.53 9.22 1.47
CA ALA A 149 -1.16 9.59 2.75
C ALA A 149 -0.22 10.34 3.70
N TRP A 150 1.05 9.96 3.74
CA TRP A 150 2.03 10.54 4.67
C TRP A 150 2.87 11.67 4.07
N ALA A 151 3.04 11.70 2.74
CA ALA A 151 3.85 12.72 2.07
C ALA A 151 3.47 14.16 2.43
N PRO A 152 2.18 14.57 2.50
CA PRO A 152 1.84 15.94 2.90
C PRO A 152 2.34 16.31 4.29
N LYS A 153 2.13 15.44 5.30
CA LYS A 153 2.59 15.70 6.67
C LYS A 153 4.12 15.75 6.75
N ILE A 154 4.82 14.87 6.02
CA ILE A 154 6.29 14.86 5.97
C ILE A 154 6.80 16.13 5.27
N GLY A 155 6.21 16.49 4.13
CA GLY A 155 6.55 17.71 3.37
C GLY A 155 6.39 18.97 4.21
N GLU A 156 5.26 19.13 4.89
CA GLU A 156 5.01 20.26 5.80
C GLU A 156 5.97 20.30 6.99
N THR A 157 6.33 19.14 7.56
CA THR A 157 7.18 19.07 8.76
C THR A 157 8.65 19.37 8.45
N PHE A 158 9.12 18.99 7.25
CA PHE A 158 10.53 19.08 6.86
C PHE A 158 10.82 20.08 5.73
N ASP A 159 9.82 20.88 5.34
CA ASP A 159 9.92 21.85 4.25
C ASP A 159 10.39 21.19 2.93
N LEU A 160 9.77 20.07 2.59
CA LEU A 160 10.13 19.23 1.44
C LEU A 160 8.99 19.21 0.41
N ASP A 161 9.03 20.15 -0.53
CA ASP A 161 8.01 20.31 -1.59
C ASP A 161 7.82 19.06 -2.44
N THR A 162 8.88 18.29 -2.66
CA THR A 162 8.89 17.10 -3.52
C THR A 162 8.54 15.81 -2.78
N ALA A 163 7.97 15.89 -1.57
CA ALA A 163 7.70 14.72 -0.74
C ALA A 163 6.79 13.70 -1.43
N MET A 164 5.78 14.18 -2.16
CA MET A 164 4.84 13.34 -2.90
C MET A 164 5.55 12.60 -4.05
N GLU A 165 6.38 13.34 -4.80
CA GLU A 165 7.20 12.85 -5.90
C GLU A 165 8.13 11.74 -5.45
N ILE A 166 8.92 11.99 -4.41
CA ILE A 166 9.88 11.01 -3.86
C ILE A 166 9.17 9.72 -3.45
N GLY A 167 8.05 9.86 -2.71
CA GLY A 167 7.32 8.70 -2.23
C GLY A 167 6.73 7.85 -3.36
N ILE A 168 6.07 8.49 -4.33
CA ILE A 168 5.47 7.77 -5.46
C ILE A 168 6.52 7.13 -6.37
N ALA A 169 7.61 7.84 -6.65
CA ALA A 169 8.70 7.29 -7.45
C ALA A 169 9.33 6.07 -6.76
N SER A 170 9.60 6.20 -5.46
CA SER A 170 10.13 5.08 -4.65
C SER A 170 9.18 3.88 -4.63
N ALA A 171 7.88 4.09 -4.46
CA ALA A 171 6.88 3.02 -4.50
C ALA A 171 6.81 2.34 -5.87
N THR A 172 6.90 3.12 -6.96
CA THR A 172 6.80 2.60 -8.34
C THR A 172 8.02 1.77 -8.72
N PHE A 173 9.23 2.30 -8.52
CA PHE A 173 10.46 1.59 -8.81
C PHE A 173 10.70 0.44 -7.84
N GLY A 174 10.35 0.61 -6.57
CA GLY A 174 10.36 -0.45 -5.57
C GLY A 174 9.53 -1.66 -6.03
N LEU A 175 8.32 -1.43 -6.55
CA LEU A 175 7.44 -2.50 -6.99
C LEU A 175 8.04 -3.29 -8.15
N ILE A 176 8.73 -2.62 -9.10
CA ILE A 176 9.48 -3.29 -10.18
C ILE A 176 10.58 -4.19 -9.59
N LEU A 177 11.37 -3.67 -8.65
CA LEU A 177 12.41 -4.42 -7.96
C LEU A 177 11.83 -5.62 -7.19
N ALA A 178 10.67 -5.45 -6.55
CA ALA A 178 9.97 -6.49 -5.82
C ALA A 178 9.49 -7.63 -6.74
N SER A 179 8.94 -7.31 -7.91
CA SER A 179 8.48 -8.30 -8.91
C SER A 179 9.62 -9.17 -9.43
N ILE A 180 10.79 -8.60 -9.69
CA ILE A 180 11.94 -9.38 -10.21
C ILE A 180 12.66 -10.18 -9.12
N MET A 181 12.45 -9.86 -7.85
CA MET A 181 13.20 -10.44 -6.73
C MET A 181 12.70 -11.83 -6.28
N GLY A 182 11.39 -12.04 -6.24
CA GLY A 182 10.80 -13.21 -5.57
C GLY A 182 11.18 -14.54 -6.21
N GLY A 183 11.10 -14.64 -7.54
CA GLY A 183 11.44 -15.84 -8.30
C GLY A 183 12.90 -16.29 -8.09
N PRO A 184 13.91 -15.41 -8.27
CA PRO A 184 15.31 -15.70 -8.00
C PRO A 184 15.58 -16.16 -6.56
N ILE A 185 14.99 -15.49 -5.55
CA ILE A 185 15.15 -15.89 -4.13
C ILE A 185 14.65 -17.34 -3.93
N ALA A 186 13.42 -17.64 -4.35
CA ALA A 186 12.86 -18.98 -4.21
C ALA A 186 13.70 -20.02 -4.97
N LYS A 187 14.07 -19.74 -6.22
CA LYS A 187 14.91 -20.64 -7.03
C LYS A 187 16.24 -20.97 -6.33
N TYR A 188 16.91 -19.96 -5.79
CA TYR A 188 18.16 -20.14 -5.06
C TYR A 188 17.97 -21.04 -3.83
N LEU A 189 16.96 -20.74 -3.00
CA LEU A 189 16.69 -21.50 -1.77
C LEU A 189 16.28 -22.95 -2.06
N ILE A 190 15.38 -23.17 -3.02
CA ILE A 190 14.90 -24.49 -3.43
C ILE A 190 16.06 -25.35 -3.94
N ASN A 191 16.87 -24.82 -4.87
CA ASN A 191 17.97 -25.57 -5.45
C ASN A 191 19.09 -25.85 -4.44
N LYS A 192 19.42 -24.87 -3.60
CA LYS A 192 20.50 -25.02 -2.60
C LYS A 192 20.16 -26.07 -1.54
N HIS A 193 18.88 -26.18 -1.17
CA HIS A 193 18.42 -27.06 -0.11
C HIS A 193 17.68 -28.31 -0.60
N ASN A 194 17.60 -28.53 -1.92
CA ASN A 194 16.88 -29.64 -2.55
C ASN A 194 15.44 -29.77 -2.02
N LEU A 195 14.74 -28.65 -1.92
CA LEU A 195 13.41 -28.58 -1.33
C LEU A 195 12.36 -29.11 -2.31
N THR A 196 11.41 -29.87 -1.81
CA THR A 196 10.25 -30.36 -2.58
C THR A 196 8.95 -29.90 -1.94
N PRO A 197 7.92 -29.58 -2.73
CA PRO A 197 6.59 -29.32 -2.20
C PRO A 197 6.07 -30.55 -1.45
N SER A 198 5.24 -30.32 -0.44
CA SER A 198 4.59 -31.40 0.30
C SER A 198 3.54 -32.09 -0.58
N LYS A 199 3.47 -33.42 -0.55
CA LYS A 199 2.61 -34.22 -1.46
C LYS A 199 1.12 -34.21 -1.10
N ASP A 200 0.76 -33.77 0.12
CA ASP A 200 -0.61 -33.80 0.64
C ASP A 200 -1.42 -32.50 0.39
N GLU A 201 -0.84 -31.53 -0.32
CA GLU A 201 -1.53 -30.26 -0.60
C GLU A 201 -2.16 -30.27 -2.01
N GLU A 202 -3.36 -30.83 -2.11
CA GLU A 202 -4.23 -30.60 -3.26
C GLU A 202 -4.51 -29.10 -3.44
N MET A 203 -4.64 -28.67 -4.69
CA MET A 203 -5.01 -27.30 -5.04
C MET A 203 -6.29 -26.86 -4.32
N ASP A 204 -6.20 -25.87 -3.43
CA ASP A 204 -7.35 -24.99 -3.14
C ASP A 204 -7.17 -23.60 -3.78
N ILE A 205 -6.30 -23.50 -4.81
CA ILE A 205 -6.04 -22.25 -5.52
C ILE A 205 -6.23 -22.48 -7.02
N GLY A 206 -7.45 -22.20 -7.50
CA GLY A 206 -7.82 -22.26 -8.91
C GLY A 206 -9.28 -22.62 -9.21
N THR A 207 -10.02 -23.21 -8.26
CA THR A 207 -11.38 -23.74 -8.52
C THR A 207 -12.42 -23.43 -7.43
N LYS A 208 -12.26 -22.35 -6.65
CA LYS A 208 -13.41 -21.64 -6.07
C LYS A 208 -13.92 -20.54 -7.04
N GLN A 209 -14.04 -20.89 -8.32
CA GLN A 209 -14.81 -20.11 -9.29
C GLN A 209 -16.33 -20.37 -9.18
N SER A 210 -16.78 -21.14 -8.19
CA SER A 210 -18.17 -21.58 -8.07
C SER A 210 -18.87 -21.21 -6.76
N GLU A 211 -18.32 -20.30 -5.96
CA GLU A 211 -19.18 -19.53 -5.06
C GLU A 211 -19.74 -18.35 -5.87
N PRO A 212 -21.07 -18.21 -6.03
CA PRO A 212 -21.63 -17.04 -6.69
C PRO A 212 -21.08 -15.81 -5.97
N GLN A 213 -20.50 -14.87 -6.72
CA GLN A 213 -20.09 -13.60 -6.12
C GLN A 213 -21.27 -13.07 -5.32
N PRO A 214 -21.12 -12.87 -3.99
CA PRO A 214 -22.22 -12.43 -3.16
C PRO A 214 -22.78 -11.15 -3.76
N LYS A 215 -24.05 -11.20 -4.18
CA LYS A 215 -24.72 -10.06 -4.81
C LYS A 215 -24.79 -8.94 -3.78
N ILE A 216 -24.05 -7.86 -4.02
CA ILE A 216 -24.14 -6.63 -3.23
C ILE A 216 -25.45 -5.95 -3.61
N ASN A 217 -26.33 -5.74 -2.64
CA ASN A 217 -27.53 -4.93 -2.86
C ASN A 217 -27.30 -3.48 -2.37
N ALA A 218 -28.24 -2.58 -2.70
CA ALA A 218 -28.14 -1.17 -2.33
C ALA A 218 -28.07 -0.93 -0.81
N TYR A 219 -28.76 -1.75 -0.01
CA TYR A 219 -28.72 -1.66 1.45
C TYR A 219 -27.42 -2.19 2.04
N ASP A 220 -26.80 -3.22 1.46
CA ASP A 220 -25.46 -3.68 1.86
C ASP A 220 -24.42 -2.58 1.64
N PHE A 221 -24.52 -1.88 0.50
CA PHE A 221 -23.67 -0.74 0.19
C PHE A 221 -23.91 0.41 1.16
N LEU A 222 -25.17 0.79 1.40
CA LEU A 222 -25.51 1.86 2.35
C LEU A 222 -25.10 1.52 3.79
N ASP A 223 -25.24 0.26 4.20
CA ASP A 223 -24.81 -0.25 5.51
C ASP A 223 -23.30 -0.13 5.71
N ALA A 224 -22.52 -0.43 4.67
CA ALA A 224 -21.08 -0.25 4.66
C ALA A 224 -20.68 1.23 4.69
N VAL A 225 -21.31 2.07 3.86
CA VAL A 225 -21.11 3.54 3.88
C VAL A 225 -21.42 4.13 5.26
N LEU A 226 -22.52 3.70 5.89
CA LEU A 226 -22.88 4.15 7.23
C LEU A 226 -21.83 3.71 8.27
N ALA A 227 -21.35 2.48 8.21
CA ALA A 227 -20.28 2.01 9.11
C ALA A 227 -18.99 2.84 8.95
N ILE A 228 -18.58 3.14 7.71
CA ILE A 228 -17.44 3.99 7.41
C ILE A 228 -17.64 5.39 8.02
N HIS A 229 -18.79 6.03 7.80
CA HIS A 229 -19.07 7.36 8.37
C HIS A 229 -19.06 7.37 9.90
N ILE A 230 -19.62 6.35 10.56
CA ILE A 230 -19.58 6.24 12.03
C ILE A 230 -18.12 6.17 12.50
N CYS A 231 -17.28 5.38 11.83
CA CYS A 231 -15.85 5.31 12.14
C CYS A 231 -15.13 6.63 11.87
N ILE A 232 -15.47 7.36 10.79
CA ILE A 232 -14.89 8.66 10.49
C ILE A 232 -15.28 9.71 11.54
N ILE A 233 -16.54 9.75 11.96
CA ILE A 233 -17.02 10.67 13.01
C ILE A 233 -16.28 10.39 14.31
N LEU A 234 -16.20 9.12 14.73
CA LEU A 234 -15.42 8.73 15.91
C LEU A 234 -13.93 9.09 15.73
N GLY A 235 -13.36 8.81 14.57
CA GLY A 235 -11.98 9.13 14.22
C GLY A 235 -11.67 10.62 14.32
N ALA A 236 -12.57 11.49 13.86
CA ALA A 236 -12.44 12.94 13.98
C ALA A 236 -12.48 13.42 15.44
N ILE A 237 -13.32 12.79 16.28
CA ILE A 237 -13.34 13.06 17.73
C ILE A 237 -12.02 12.61 18.37
N LEU A 238 -11.55 11.40 18.04
CA LEU A 238 -10.26 10.89 18.49
C LEU A 238 -9.11 11.79 18.04
N ASN A 239 -9.14 12.30 16.81
CA ASN A 239 -8.12 13.19 16.27
C ASN A 239 -7.97 14.46 17.10
N LYS A 240 -9.09 15.11 17.45
CA LYS A 240 -9.08 16.28 18.35
C LYS A 240 -8.56 15.94 19.74
N ALA A 241 -8.95 14.79 20.29
CA ALA A 241 -8.49 14.34 21.60
C ALA A 241 -6.98 14.08 21.62
N VAL A 242 -6.45 13.39 20.61
CA VAL A 242 -5.02 13.07 20.48
C VAL A 242 -4.19 14.32 20.21
N ALA A 243 -4.69 15.24 19.37
CA ALA A 243 -4.05 16.54 19.16
C ALA A 243 -3.97 17.37 20.46
N SER A 244 -5.02 17.33 21.30
CA SER A 244 -5.00 18.01 22.60
C SER A 244 -3.98 17.43 23.60
N ALA A 245 -3.56 16.18 23.39
CA ALA A 245 -2.50 15.52 24.15
C ALA A 245 -1.09 15.80 23.59
N GLY A 246 -0.95 16.63 22.56
CA GLY A 246 0.32 17.02 21.94
C GLY A 246 0.79 16.10 20.82
N LEU A 247 -0.06 15.19 20.32
CA LEU A 247 0.27 14.30 19.23
C LEU A 247 -0.56 14.64 17.98
N GLU A 248 0.06 15.22 16.97
CA GLU A 248 -0.62 15.55 15.71
C GLU A 248 -0.55 14.38 14.72
N LEU A 249 -1.67 13.67 14.57
CA LEU A 249 -1.80 12.59 13.59
C LEU A 249 -2.69 13.03 12.43
N PRO A 250 -2.38 12.62 11.19
CA PRO A 250 -3.31 12.76 10.07
C PRO A 250 -4.67 12.10 10.36
N LEU A 251 -5.75 12.68 9.87
CA LEU A 251 -7.12 12.23 10.16
C LEU A 251 -7.35 10.74 9.83
N PHE A 252 -6.81 10.27 8.70
CA PHE A 252 -6.98 8.89 8.25
C PHE A 252 -6.42 7.87 9.26
N VAL A 253 -5.36 8.21 10.00
CA VAL A 253 -4.77 7.36 11.04
C VAL A 253 -5.77 7.14 12.17
N THR A 254 -6.36 8.22 12.66
CA THR A 254 -7.36 8.16 13.73
C THR A 254 -8.67 7.51 13.29
N CYS A 255 -9.06 7.65 12.02
CA CYS A 255 -10.20 6.92 11.46
C CYS A 255 -9.93 5.42 11.29
N LEU A 256 -8.70 5.04 10.92
CA LEU A 256 -8.25 3.64 10.93
C LEU A 256 -8.37 3.05 12.34
N PHE A 257 -7.83 3.73 13.36
CA PHE A 257 -7.94 3.27 14.75
C PHE A 257 -9.39 3.20 15.23
N ALA A 258 -10.24 4.16 14.88
CA ALA A 258 -11.67 4.11 15.17
C ALA A 258 -12.33 2.86 14.56
N GLY A 259 -12.00 2.53 13.32
CA GLY A 259 -12.44 1.30 12.65
C GLY A 259 -12.01 0.03 13.40
N ILE A 260 -10.75 -0.02 13.85
CA ILE A 260 -10.23 -1.15 14.65
C ILE A 260 -11.00 -1.29 15.95
N LEU A 261 -11.15 -0.19 16.70
CA LEU A 261 -11.83 -0.18 17.99
C LEU A 261 -13.26 -0.66 17.85
N ILE A 262 -14.02 -0.11 16.91
CA ILE A 262 -15.42 -0.52 16.72
C ILE A 262 -15.49 -2.00 16.30
N SER A 263 -14.66 -2.43 15.35
CA SER A 263 -14.73 -3.79 14.79
C SER A 263 -14.30 -4.90 15.75
N ASN A 264 -13.50 -4.57 16.76
CA ASN A 264 -13.00 -5.53 17.75
C ASN A 264 -13.68 -5.42 19.12
N LEU A 265 -14.26 -4.27 19.47
CA LEU A 265 -14.95 -4.07 20.76
C LEU A 265 -16.46 -4.25 20.66
N VAL A 266 -17.09 -3.94 19.52
CA VAL A 266 -18.54 -4.09 19.38
C VAL A 266 -18.88 -5.58 19.21
N PRO A 267 -19.65 -6.19 20.14
CA PRO A 267 -20.01 -7.59 20.04
C PRO A 267 -20.80 -7.86 18.75
N ALA A 268 -20.60 -9.03 18.13
CA ALA A 268 -21.33 -9.43 16.93
C ALA A 268 -22.86 -9.52 17.12
N SER A 269 -23.32 -9.55 18.38
CA SER A 269 -24.72 -9.53 18.80
C SER A 269 -25.30 -8.12 18.96
N TYR A 270 -24.49 -7.06 18.84
CA TYR A 270 -24.97 -5.70 19.03
C TYR A 270 -25.93 -5.30 17.87
N PRO A 271 -27.17 -4.91 18.17
CA PRO A 271 -28.14 -4.55 17.14
C PRO A 271 -27.75 -3.22 16.50
N ARG A 272 -27.50 -3.22 15.19
CA ARG A 272 -27.31 -1.99 14.41
C ARG A 272 -28.65 -1.49 13.91
N LEU A 273 -28.75 -0.18 13.68
CA LEU A 273 -29.92 0.48 13.10
C LEU A 273 -30.37 -0.18 11.77
N THR A 274 -29.41 -0.70 11.00
CA THR A 274 -29.64 -1.38 9.73
C THR A 274 -30.20 -2.79 9.87
N GLY A 275 -30.33 -3.31 11.09
CA GLY A 275 -30.78 -4.68 11.36
C GLY A 275 -29.77 -5.77 11.00
N THR A 276 -28.58 -5.38 10.53
CA THR A 276 -27.51 -6.30 10.09
C THR A 276 -26.34 -6.31 11.08
N ARG A 277 -25.52 -7.37 11.03
CA ARG A 277 -24.22 -7.40 11.74
C ARG A 277 -23.26 -6.37 11.14
N TRP A 278 -22.32 -5.90 11.96
CA TRP A 278 -21.22 -5.02 11.55
C TRP A 278 -20.58 -5.50 10.24
N PRO A 279 -20.32 -4.62 9.25
CA PRO A 279 -20.04 -5.04 7.89
C PRO A 279 -18.55 -5.34 7.66
N SER A 280 -17.84 -5.80 8.69
CA SER A 280 -16.44 -6.21 8.58
C SER A 280 -16.30 -7.42 7.64
N ARG A 281 -15.33 -7.35 6.73
CA ARG A 281 -15.02 -8.36 5.71
C ARG A 281 -16.20 -8.69 4.79
N LYS A 282 -17.15 -7.76 4.63
CA LYS A 282 -18.23 -7.90 3.65
C LYS A 282 -17.79 -7.38 2.28
N PRO A 283 -18.31 -7.98 1.18
CA PRO A 283 -18.02 -7.55 -0.20
C PRO A 283 -18.30 -6.06 -0.45
N ALA A 284 -19.32 -5.49 0.21
CA ALA A 284 -19.64 -4.07 0.08
C ALA A 284 -18.53 -3.15 0.60
N VAL A 285 -17.89 -3.50 1.73
CA VAL A 285 -16.76 -2.73 2.27
C VAL A 285 -15.53 -2.87 1.36
N ALA A 286 -15.27 -4.08 0.84
CA ALA A 286 -14.19 -4.31 -0.11
C ALA A 286 -14.38 -3.49 -1.41
N LEU A 287 -15.60 -3.47 -1.97
CA LEU A 287 -15.91 -2.67 -3.15
C LEU A 287 -15.69 -1.17 -2.92
N ILE A 288 -16.10 -0.64 -1.76
CA ILE A 288 -15.86 0.76 -1.41
C ILE A 288 -14.36 1.04 -1.26
N ALA A 289 -13.63 0.12 -0.62
CA ALA A 289 -12.18 0.22 -0.46
C ALA A 289 -11.47 0.28 -1.82
N ASP A 290 -11.82 -0.61 -2.75
CA ASP A 290 -11.22 -0.67 -4.09
C ASP A 290 -11.51 0.59 -4.92
N ILE A 291 -12.76 1.08 -4.89
CA ILE A 291 -13.15 2.31 -5.59
C ILE A 291 -12.41 3.52 -4.98
N ALA A 292 -12.38 3.62 -3.65
CA ALA A 292 -11.70 4.70 -2.96
C ALA A 292 -10.20 4.69 -3.26
N LEU A 293 -9.56 3.52 -3.14
CA LEU A 293 -8.15 3.30 -3.46
C LEU A 293 -7.81 3.72 -4.89
N GLY A 294 -8.54 3.16 -5.86
CA GLY A 294 -8.28 3.42 -7.26
C GLY A 294 -8.43 4.90 -7.62
N ALA A 295 -9.51 5.53 -7.16
CA ALA A 295 -9.79 6.93 -7.47
C ALA A 295 -8.84 7.90 -6.75
N PHE A 296 -8.52 7.69 -5.46
CA PHE A 296 -7.59 8.59 -4.76
C PHE A 296 -6.18 8.49 -5.34
N LEU A 297 -5.73 7.28 -5.69
CA LEU A 297 -4.43 7.08 -6.32
C LEU A 297 -4.40 7.80 -7.68
N ALA A 298 -5.41 7.59 -8.52
CA ALA A 298 -5.48 8.21 -9.84
C ALA A 298 -5.44 9.74 -9.76
N MET A 299 -6.22 10.35 -8.84
CA MET A 299 -6.22 11.81 -8.64
C MET A 299 -4.89 12.34 -8.11
N SER A 300 -4.22 11.58 -7.23
CA SER A 300 -2.91 11.99 -6.69
C SER A 300 -1.82 11.88 -7.76
N LEU A 301 -1.88 10.86 -8.62
CA LEU A 301 -0.85 10.58 -9.62
C LEU A 301 -0.96 11.50 -10.84
N MET A 302 -2.19 11.85 -11.25
CA MET A 302 -2.40 12.78 -12.37
C MET A 302 -2.03 14.23 -12.04
N SER A 303 -1.91 14.58 -10.76
CA SER A 303 -1.55 15.93 -10.29
C SER A 303 -0.05 16.10 -9.99
N MET A 304 0.76 15.06 -10.23
CA MET A 304 2.19 15.08 -9.96
C MET A 304 3.00 15.93 -10.92
N GLN A 305 4.07 16.53 -10.40
CA GLN A 305 5.03 17.32 -11.17
C GLN A 305 6.25 16.47 -11.53
N LEU A 306 6.22 15.83 -12.71
CA LEU A 306 7.29 14.91 -13.12
C LEU A 306 8.66 15.59 -13.29
N TRP A 307 8.71 16.89 -13.57
CA TRP A 307 9.96 17.62 -13.71
C TRP A 307 10.74 17.69 -12.38
N ALA A 308 10.05 17.73 -11.24
CA ALA A 308 10.69 17.76 -9.92
C ALA A 308 11.41 16.44 -9.56
N LEU A 309 11.14 15.35 -10.30
CA LEU A 309 11.78 14.05 -10.09
C LEU A 309 13.15 13.91 -10.75
N ILE A 310 13.46 14.74 -11.76
CA ILE A 310 14.68 14.54 -12.57
C ILE A 310 15.94 14.65 -11.71
N ASP A 311 15.99 15.68 -10.85
CA ASP A 311 17.13 15.94 -9.97
C ASP A 311 17.22 14.94 -8.80
N LEU A 312 16.12 14.24 -8.49
CA LEU A 312 16.00 13.31 -7.37
C LEU A 312 16.22 11.84 -7.78
N ALA A 313 16.22 11.55 -9.08
CA ALA A 313 16.28 10.19 -9.59
C ALA A 313 17.54 9.43 -9.14
N GLY A 314 18.71 10.09 -9.18
CA GLY A 314 19.98 9.50 -8.76
C GLY A 314 19.94 8.98 -7.32
N PRO A 315 19.68 9.84 -6.33
CA PRO A 315 19.54 9.42 -4.94
C PRO A 315 18.47 8.35 -4.70
N ILE A 316 17.30 8.42 -5.37
CA ILE A 316 16.26 7.38 -5.29
C ILE A 316 16.85 6.02 -5.67
N PHE A 317 17.50 5.90 -6.84
CA PHE A 317 18.04 4.60 -7.29
C PHE A 317 19.10 4.03 -6.35
N VAL A 318 19.94 4.88 -5.75
CA VAL A 318 20.95 4.43 -4.77
C VAL A 318 20.28 3.87 -3.52
N ILE A 319 19.29 4.58 -2.97
CA ILE A 319 18.53 4.09 -1.81
C ILE A 319 17.82 2.78 -2.16
N LEU A 320 17.10 2.72 -3.27
CA LEU A 320 16.38 1.51 -3.69
C LEU A 320 17.32 0.31 -3.89
N GLY A 321 18.52 0.52 -4.42
CA GLY A 321 19.55 -0.51 -4.54
C GLY A 321 19.99 -1.06 -3.17
N ALA A 322 20.21 -0.18 -2.20
CA ALA A 322 20.53 -0.58 -0.83
C ALA A 322 19.36 -1.36 -0.18
N GLN A 323 18.13 -0.85 -0.33
CA GLN A 323 16.92 -1.50 0.19
C GLN A 323 16.72 -2.89 -0.40
N PHE A 324 16.98 -3.04 -1.70
CA PHE A 324 16.95 -4.33 -2.39
C PHE A 324 17.93 -5.34 -1.78
N ILE A 325 19.16 -4.93 -1.54
CA ILE A 325 20.18 -5.79 -0.92
C ILE A 325 19.72 -6.21 0.48
N VAL A 326 19.25 -5.27 1.31
CA VAL A 326 18.77 -5.55 2.66
C VAL A 326 17.59 -6.53 2.64
N ALA A 327 16.63 -6.33 1.73
CA ALA A 327 15.47 -7.21 1.56
C ALA A 327 15.89 -8.64 1.21
N VAL A 328 16.80 -8.80 0.24
CA VAL A 328 17.36 -10.11 -0.15
C VAL A 328 18.07 -10.77 1.04
N CYS A 329 18.88 -10.02 1.78
CA CYS A 329 19.60 -10.52 2.95
C CYS A 329 18.63 -11.02 4.03
N ILE A 330 17.58 -10.26 4.34
CA ILE A 330 16.59 -10.65 5.36
C ILE A 330 15.79 -11.87 4.91
N ALA A 331 15.39 -11.95 3.63
CA ALA A 331 14.70 -13.12 3.10
C ALA A 331 15.55 -14.39 3.27
N ILE A 332 16.82 -14.34 2.84
CA ILE A 332 17.70 -15.52 2.82
C ILE A 332 18.23 -15.90 4.21
N PHE A 333 18.65 -14.92 5.02
CA PHE A 333 19.35 -15.18 6.28
C PHE A 333 18.47 -15.13 7.53
N VAL A 334 17.29 -14.50 7.46
CA VAL A 334 16.40 -14.34 8.62
C VAL A 334 15.11 -15.12 8.43
N ILE A 335 14.35 -14.83 7.37
CA ILE A 335 13.03 -15.45 7.15
C ILE A 335 13.17 -16.94 6.87
N PHE A 336 14.00 -17.31 5.88
CA PHE A 336 14.13 -18.71 5.49
C PHE A 336 14.54 -19.64 6.66
N PRO A 337 15.54 -19.30 7.49
CA PRO A 337 15.87 -20.13 8.66
C PRO A 337 14.79 -20.14 9.74
N LEU A 338 14.18 -19.00 10.07
CA LEU A 338 13.16 -18.90 11.13
C LEU A 338 11.84 -19.56 10.74
N MET A 339 11.55 -19.65 9.43
CA MET A 339 10.42 -20.39 8.87
C MET A 339 10.68 -21.90 8.71
N GLY A 340 11.85 -22.40 9.15
CA GLY A 340 12.14 -23.84 9.19
C GLY A 340 12.81 -24.42 7.95
N LYS A 341 13.29 -23.59 7.02
CA LYS A 341 14.03 -24.00 5.82
C LYS A 341 13.29 -25.02 4.92
N THR A 342 11.97 -24.96 4.89
CA THR A 342 11.12 -25.82 4.05
C THR A 342 10.82 -25.19 2.69
N TYR A 343 10.16 -25.94 1.81
CA TYR A 343 9.61 -25.39 0.56
C TYR A 343 8.67 -24.21 0.84
N ASP A 344 7.78 -24.32 1.81
CA ASP A 344 6.89 -23.22 2.22
C ASP A 344 7.66 -22.00 2.67
N ALA A 345 8.76 -22.18 3.41
CA ALA A 345 9.64 -21.08 3.80
C ALA A 345 10.23 -20.36 2.56
N ALA A 346 10.58 -21.10 1.51
CA ALA A 346 11.07 -20.51 0.26
C ALA A 346 9.97 -19.74 -0.49
N VAL A 347 8.73 -20.24 -0.50
CA VAL A 347 7.57 -19.52 -1.07
C VAL A 347 7.26 -18.26 -0.25
N VAL A 348 7.30 -18.34 1.08
CA VAL A 348 7.18 -17.19 1.98
C VAL A 348 8.27 -16.16 1.71
N CYS A 349 9.50 -16.58 1.43
CA CYS A 349 10.59 -15.65 1.06
C CYS A 349 10.33 -14.96 -0.30
N ALA A 350 9.72 -15.64 -1.27
CA ALA A 350 9.30 -15.01 -2.52
C ALA A 350 8.17 -13.99 -2.30
N GLY A 351 7.20 -14.35 -1.46
CA GLY A 351 6.13 -13.45 -1.02
C GLY A 351 6.68 -12.23 -0.30
N PHE A 352 7.56 -12.42 0.67
CA PHE A 352 8.27 -11.35 1.35
C PHE A 352 9.04 -10.47 0.38
N GLY A 353 9.73 -11.06 -0.61
CA GLY A 353 10.37 -10.31 -1.67
C GLY A 353 9.40 -9.36 -2.38
N GLY A 354 8.17 -9.81 -2.66
CA GLY A 354 7.15 -8.98 -3.30
C GLY A 354 6.58 -7.86 -2.42
N ILE A 355 6.45 -8.06 -1.10
CA ILE A 355 5.94 -7.01 -0.19
C ILE A 355 7.03 -6.08 0.34
N SER A 356 8.28 -6.53 0.41
CA SER A 356 9.37 -5.81 1.05
C SER A 356 9.73 -4.50 0.36
N LEU A 357 9.42 -4.38 -0.94
CA LEU A 357 9.63 -3.21 -1.78
C LEU A 357 8.43 -2.89 -2.66
N GLY A 358 7.32 -3.64 -2.52
CA GLY A 358 6.18 -3.56 -3.43
C GLY A 358 4.86 -3.52 -2.69
N SER A 359 4.02 -4.52 -2.96
CA SER A 359 2.65 -4.53 -2.47
C SER A 359 2.10 -5.95 -2.34
N THR A 360 0.93 -6.10 -1.73
CA THR A 360 0.23 -7.39 -1.62
C THR A 360 0.05 -8.09 -2.97
N PRO A 361 -0.43 -7.40 -4.05
CA PRO A 361 -0.49 -8.01 -5.38
C PRO A 361 0.87 -8.55 -5.87
N THR A 362 1.96 -7.85 -5.62
CA THR A 362 3.30 -8.25 -6.06
C THR A 362 3.80 -9.49 -5.31
N ALA A 363 3.54 -9.59 -4.00
CA ALA A 363 3.79 -10.81 -3.25
C ALA A 363 2.99 -11.99 -3.77
N MET A 364 1.71 -11.79 -4.06
CA MET A 364 0.84 -12.83 -4.63
C MET A 364 1.34 -13.29 -5.99
N ALA A 365 1.77 -12.37 -6.86
CA ALA A 365 2.35 -12.69 -8.16
C ALA A 365 3.63 -13.52 -8.02
N ASN A 366 4.55 -13.11 -7.15
CA ASN A 366 5.79 -13.83 -6.89
C ASN A 366 5.55 -15.25 -6.36
N MET A 367 4.67 -15.40 -5.36
CA MET A 367 4.33 -16.71 -4.81
C MET A 367 3.63 -17.60 -5.85
N SER A 368 2.73 -17.03 -6.66
CA SER A 368 2.03 -17.76 -7.73
C SER A 368 2.99 -18.25 -8.81
N ALA A 369 3.94 -17.42 -9.23
CA ALA A 369 4.96 -17.82 -10.20
C ALA A 369 5.86 -18.96 -9.69
N VAL A 370 6.22 -18.94 -8.40
CA VAL A 370 6.96 -20.04 -7.77
C VAL A 370 6.09 -21.29 -7.70
N ALA A 371 4.84 -21.15 -7.27
CA ALA A 371 3.93 -22.28 -7.10
C ALA A 371 3.62 -23.00 -8.43
N GLN A 372 3.38 -22.23 -9.50
CA GLN A 372 3.17 -22.76 -10.85
C GLN A 372 4.36 -23.58 -11.37
N LYS A 373 5.58 -23.23 -10.94
CA LYS A 373 6.80 -23.88 -11.41
C LYS A 373 7.25 -25.07 -10.56
N TYR A 374 7.13 -24.96 -9.24
CA TYR A 374 7.72 -25.93 -8.30
C TYR A 374 6.70 -26.70 -7.46
N GLY A 375 5.42 -26.29 -7.43
CA GLY A 375 4.35 -26.93 -6.67
C GLY A 375 3.69 -26.00 -5.64
N ASN A 376 2.54 -26.39 -5.10
CA ASN A 376 1.75 -25.52 -4.23
C ASN A 376 2.35 -25.34 -2.82
N SER A 377 1.91 -24.28 -2.14
CA SER A 377 2.19 -24.01 -0.72
C SER A 377 0.96 -23.36 -0.08
N HIS A 378 0.17 -24.11 0.67
CA HIS A 378 -1.05 -23.60 1.30
C HIS A 378 -0.71 -22.61 2.42
N GLN A 379 0.31 -22.93 3.22
CA GLN A 379 0.72 -22.11 4.34
C GLN A 379 1.12 -20.69 3.92
N ALA A 380 1.94 -20.55 2.87
CA ALA A 380 2.43 -19.24 2.41
C ALA A 380 1.27 -18.34 1.96
N PHE A 381 0.30 -18.89 1.24
CA PHE A 381 -0.86 -18.18 0.70
C PHE A 381 -1.90 -17.81 1.76
N ILE A 382 -1.81 -18.36 2.97
CA ILE A 382 -2.61 -17.90 4.12
C ILE A 382 -1.86 -16.80 4.87
N ILE A 383 -0.60 -17.06 5.25
CA ILE A 383 0.09 -16.19 6.22
C ILE A 383 0.53 -14.86 5.60
N VAL A 384 1.01 -14.87 4.35
CA VAL A 384 1.54 -13.65 3.72
C VAL A 384 0.40 -12.63 3.50
N PRO A 385 -0.74 -12.99 2.87
CA PRO A 385 -1.84 -12.03 2.70
C PRO A 385 -2.38 -11.48 4.01
N LEU A 386 -2.42 -12.28 5.09
CA LEU A 386 -2.84 -11.80 6.40
C LEU A 386 -1.91 -10.71 6.94
N VAL A 387 -0.59 -10.88 6.85
CA VAL A 387 0.37 -9.83 7.23
C VAL A 387 0.13 -8.56 6.40
N CYS A 388 -0.09 -8.71 5.10
CA CYS A 388 -0.19 -7.57 4.19
C CYS A 388 -1.53 -6.83 4.25
N ALA A 389 -2.63 -7.52 4.56
CA ALA A 389 -3.98 -6.97 4.39
C ALA A 389 -4.32 -5.81 5.34
N PHE A 390 -3.72 -5.78 6.55
CA PHE A 390 -3.95 -4.68 7.49
C PHE A 390 -2.86 -4.49 8.56
N PHE A 391 -2.04 -5.51 8.86
CA PHE A 391 -1.02 -5.36 9.91
C PHE A 391 0.11 -4.41 9.50
N ILE A 392 0.49 -4.43 8.22
CA ILE A 392 1.49 -3.49 7.68
C ILE A 392 1.02 -2.05 7.84
N ASP A 393 -0.22 -1.73 7.45
CA ASP A 393 -0.78 -0.38 7.58
C ASP A 393 -0.86 0.06 9.04
N LEU A 394 -1.24 -0.85 9.94
CA LEU A 394 -1.25 -0.61 11.39
C LEU A 394 0.16 -0.33 11.94
N ALA A 395 1.15 -1.11 11.51
CA ALA A 395 2.54 -0.89 11.91
C ALA A 395 3.06 0.45 11.36
N ASN A 396 2.79 0.77 10.10
CA ASN A 396 3.17 2.06 9.50
C ASN A 396 2.51 3.25 10.20
N ALA A 397 1.25 3.11 10.63
CA ALA A 397 0.54 4.13 11.39
C ALA A 397 1.21 4.50 12.74
N LEU A 398 2.08 3.62 13.25
CA LEU A 398 2.87 3.86 14.47
C LEU A 398 4.34 4.21 14.17
N ILE A 399 4.95 3.47 13.24
CA ILE A 399 6.37 3.59 12.89
C ILE A 399 6.65 4.93 12.20
N ILE A 400 5.79 5.38 11.28
CA ILE A 400 6.05 6.61 10.52
C ILE A 400 6.05 7.84 11.45
N PRO A 401 5.05 8.08 12.33
CA PRO A 401 5.13 9.16 13.32
C PRO A 401 6.36 9.09 14.21
N TYR A 402 6.75 7.89 14.65
CA TYR A 402 7.95 7.71 15.45
C TYR A 402 9.21 8.19 14.72
N PHE A 403 9.36 7.84 13.43
CA PHE A 403 10.51 8.28 12.64
C PHE A 403 10.44 9.76 12.25
N ILE A 404 9.26 10.32 12.03
CA ILE A 404 9.09 11.78 11.87
C ILE A 404 9.64 12.47 13.12
N GLY A 405 9.18 12.10 14.32
CA GLY A 405 9.67 12.69 15.57
C GLY A 405 11.14 12.39 15.89
N PHE A 406 11.73 11.33 15.32
CA PHE A 406 13.14 11.00 15.49
C PHE A 406 14.07 11.84 14.60
N ILE A 407 13.62 12.25 13.42
CA ILE A 407 14.42 13.02 12.46
C ILE A 407 14.09 14.52 12.43
N SER A 408 12.97 14.93 13.05
CA SER A 408 12.68 16.32 13.42
C SER A 408 13.62 16.80 14.52
#